data_AF-A8UFY1-F1
#
_entry.id   AF-A8UFY1-F1
#
_cell.length_a   1.000
_cell.length_b   1.000
_cell.length_c   1.000
_cell.angle_alpha   90.00
_cell.angle_beta   90.00
_cell.angle_gamma   90.00
#
_symmetry.space_group_name_H-M   'P 1'
#
loop_
_entity.id
_entity.type
_entity.pdbx_description
1 polymer ?
#
loop_
_entity_poly.entity_id
_entity_poly.type
_entity_poly.pdbx_seq_one_letter_code
_entity_poly.pdbx_strand_id
1 'polypeptide(L)'
;MHLINKALSEYGVKEIVGSKDNRRILKYFNDTGFNGKKLKDETAWCSAFANWVAKTSGYEFSGKLNARSWLSVGKSVVNPEVGDIVIFWRESPESWKGHVAFFIKETRGYVYVLGGNQGNKVCIKAYPKNRVLDYKKLEKLWKN
;
A
#
# COMPACT_ATOMS: atom_id res chain seq x y z
N MET A 1 -3.81 -8.70 14.95
CA MET A 1 -4.73 -7.79 14.23
C MET A 1 -4.61 -8.10 12.75
N HIS A 2 -5.74 -8.32 12.05
CA HIS A 2 -5.73 -8.54 10.61
C HIS A 2 -5.27 -7.25 9.90
N LEU A 3 -4.42 -7.37 8.86
CA LEU A 3 -3.84 -6.24 8.11
C LEU A 3 -4.90 -5.20 7.71
N ILE A 4 -6.08 -5.67 7.29
CA ILE A 4 -7.14 -4.79 6.85
C ILE A 4 -7.70 -3.89 7.95
N ASN A 5 -7.80 -4.37 9.19
CA ASN A 5 -8.29 -3.55 10.31
C ASN A 5 -7.30 -2.43 10.63
N LYS A 6 -6.00 -2.71 10.51
CA LYS A 6 -4.95 -1.69 10.67
C LYS A 6 -4.98 -0.66 9.53
N ALA A 7 -5.21 -1.10 8.29
CA ALA A 7 -5.37 -0.17 7.18
C ALA A 7 -6.63 0.69 7.34
N LEU A 8 -7.75 0.09 7.78
CA LEU A 8 -9.03 0.78 7.99
C LEU A 8 -8.97 1.80 9.12
N SER A 9 -8.16 1.58 10.16
CA SER A 9 -7.99 2.57 11.24
C SER A 9 -7.37 3.89 10.76
N GLU A 10 -6.81 3.92 9.55
CA GLU A 10 -6.23 5.10 8.92
C GLU A 10 -7.11 5.68 7.80
N TYR A 11 -8.34 5.17 7.62
CA TYR A 11 -9.25 5.64 6.58
C TYR A 11 -9.50 7.15 6.71
N GLY A 12 -9.40 7.88 5.60
CA GLY A 12 -9.62 9.32 5.54
C GLY A 12 -8.39 10.18 5.83
N VAL A 13 -7.26 9.59 6.28
CA VAL A 13 -5.98 10.32 6.37
C VAL A 13 -5.62 10.87 4.99
N LYS A 14 -5.41 12.18 4.88
CA LYS A 14 -5.16 12.88 3.62
C LYS A 14 -4.02 13.88 3.74
N GLU A 15 -3.37 14.19 2.63
CA GLU A 15 -2.41 15.29 2.56
C GLU A 15 -3.08 16.62 2.97
N ILE A 16 -2.27 17.53 3.50
CA ILE A 16 -2.68 18.89 3.77
C ILE A 16 -2.13 19.73 2.62
N VAL A 17 -3.00 20.50 1.97
CA VAL A 17 -2.59 21.41 0.90
C VAL A 17 -1.82 22.59 1.51
N GLY A 18 -0.67 22.93 0.92
CA GLY A 18 0.17 24.06 1.34
C GLY A 18 1.48 23.62 1.98
N SER A 19 2.12 24.50 2.75
CA SER A 19 3.47 24.29 3.30
C SER A 19 3.55 23.38 4.53
N LYS A 20 2.45 22.71 4.91
CA LYS A 20 2.38 21.87 6.10
C LYS A 20 2.18 20.41 5.71
N ASP A 21 3.07 19.55 6.18
CA ASP A 21 2.92 18.11 6.01
C ASP A 21 1.88 17.51 6.98
N ASN A 22 1.14 16.50 6.52
CA ASN A 22 0.37 15.67 7.44
C ASN A 22 1.34 14.80 8.28
N ARG A 23 1.42 15.06 9.59
CA ARG A 23 2.27 14.31 10.53
C ARG A 23 2.03 12.79 10.49
N ARG A 24 0.82 12.33 10.19
CA ARG A 24 0.51 10.91 10.05
C ARG A 24 1.17 10.31 8.81
N ILE A 25 1.12 11.00 7.67
CA ILE A 25 1.78 10.56 6.44
C ILE A 25 3.30 10.53 6.65
N LEU A 26 3.88 11.56 7.27
CA LEU A 26 5.29 11.56 7.67
C LEU A 26 5.65 10.36 8.55
N LYS A 27 4.76 9.97 9.47
CA LYS A 27 4.97 8.80 10.33
C LYS A 27 5.07 7.50 9.54
N TYR A 28 4.30 7.32 8.47
CA TYR A 28 4.40 6.13 7.62
C TYR A 28 5.82 5.96 7.05
N PHE A 29 6.45 7.05 6.63
CA PHE A 29 7.84 7.05 6.17
C PHE A 29 8.83 6.81 7.31
N ASN A 30 8.75 7.59 8.39
CA ASN A 30 9.72 7.55 9.48
C ASN A 30 9.77 6.17 10.16
N ASP A 31 8.61 5.59 10.45
CA ASP A 31 8.52 4.27 11.08
C ASP A 31 9.03 3.15 10.17
N THR A 32 9.10 3.38 8.85
CA THR A 32 9.60 2.41 7.87
C THR A 32 11.04 2.67 7.45
N GLY A 33 11.74 3.59 8.13
CA GLY A 33 13.17 3.86 7.94
C GLY A 33 13.49 4.95 6.92
N PHE A 34 12.47 5.69 6.44
CA PHE A 34 12.63 6.79 5.49
C PHE A 34 12.47 8.14 6.18
N ASN A 35 13.19 9.17 5.71
CA ASN A 35 13.00 10.52 6.22
C ASN A 35 11.85 11.20 5.47
N GLY A 36 10.65 11.17 6.06
CA GLY A 36 9.44 11.76 5.45
C GLY A 36 9.60 13.24 5.09
N LYS A 37 10.37 14.01 5.88
CA LYS A 37 10.58 15.45 5.64
C LYS A 37 11.49 15.75 4.44
N LYS A 38 12.26 14.76 3.98
CA LYS A 38 13.14 14.90 2.80
C LYS A 38 12.48 14.41 1.51
N LEU A 39 11.31 13.79 1.60
CA LEU A 39 10.57 13.28 0.46
C LEU A 39 9.56 14.36 0.05
N LYS A 40 9.73 14.91 -1.16
CA LYS A 40 8.82 15.94 -1.69
C LYS A 40 7.42 15.35 -1.91
N ASP A 41 6.39 16.19 -1.85
CA ASP A 41 4.95 15.87 -1.92
C ASP A 41 4.52 14.96 -3.09
N GLU A 42 5.29 14.89 -4.17
CA GLU A 42 5.01 14.01 -5.30
C GLU A 42 5.44 12.53 -5.08
N THR A 43 6.07 12.22 -3.95
CA THR A 43 6.53 10.86 -3.65
C THR A 43 5.32 9.96 -3.36
N ALA A 44 5.06 9.00 -4.24
CA ALA A 44 3.92 8.11 -4.11
C ALA A 44 3.95 7.28 -2.81
N TRP A 45 3.27 7.75 -1.75
CA TRP A 45 3.30 7.17 -0.40
C TRP A 45 2.41 5.92 -0.21
N CYS A 46 1.88 5.37 -1.29
CA CYS A 46 1.14 4.09 -1.27
C CYS A 46 1.97 2.97 -0.62
N SER A 47 3.25 2.85 -1.00
CA SER A 47 4.15 1.84 -0.43
C SER A 47 4.57 2.16 1.00
N ALA A 48 4.75 3.44 1.34
CA ALA A 48 5.06 3.84 2.73
C ALA A 48 3.92 3.43 3.67
N PHE A 49 2.67 3.70 3.26
CA PHE A 49 1.48 3.27 3.98
C PHE A 49 1.39 1.74 4.10
N ALA A 50 1.54 1.00 3.00
CA ALA A 50 1.48 -0.46 3.02
C ALA A 50 2.57 -1.06 3.91
N ASN A 51 3.80 -0.54 3.84
CA ASN A 51 4.92 -0.99 4.68
C ASN A 51 4.63 -0.70 6.15
N TRP A 52 4.08 0.47 6.47
CA TRP A 52 3.73 0.83 7.83
C TRP A 52 2.66 -0.10 8.41
N VAL A 53 1.59 -0.38 7.65
CA VAL A 53 0.52 -1.29 8.05
C VAL A 53 1.08 -2.70 8.31
N ALA A 54 1.88 -3.23 7.38
CA ALA A 54 2.47 -4.57 7.51
C ALA A 54 3.45 -4.66 8.69
N LYS A 55 4.41 -3.73 8.77
CA LYS A 55 5.42 -3.68 9.84
C LYS A 55 4.77 -3.55 11.22
N THR A 56 3.84 -2.63 11.40
CA THR A 56 3.18 -2.41 12.71
C THR A 56 2.19 -3.51 13.08
N SER A 57 1.82 -4.38 12.12
CA SER A 57 1.00 -5.56 12.36
C SER A 57 1.84 -6.84 12.57
N GLY A 58 3.17 -6.75 12.46
CA GLY A 58 4.08 -7.89 12.62
C GLY A 58 4.12 -8.83 11.42
N TYR A 59 3.92 -8.30 10.21
CA TYR A 59 4.05 -9.04 8.95
C TYR A 59 5.35 -8.68 8.24
N GLU A 60 5.78 -9.54 7.32
CA GLU A 60 6.80 -9.17 6.34
C GLU A 60 6.36 -7.95 5.52
N PHE A 61 7.32 -7.19 4.99
CA PHE A 61 7.06 -5.95 4.26
C PHE A 61 8.22 -5.68 3.29
N SER A 62 7.98 -4.90 2.23
CA SER A 62 8.99 -4.69 1.18
C SER A 62 10.16 -3.80 1.59
N GLY A 63 9.92 -2.92 2.57
CA GLY A 63 10.91 -1.96 3.05
C GLY A 63 11.34 -0.93 2.02
N LYS A 64 10.65 -0.82 0.88
CA LYS A 64 10.97 0.11 -0.23
C LYS A 64 9.78 1.00 -0.58
N LEU A 65 10.03 2.21 -1.08
CA LEU A 65 8.98 3.17 -1.44
C LEU A 65 8.33 2.93 -2.82
N ASN A 66 8.96 2.15 -3.70
CA ASN A 66 8.34 1.80 -4.97
C ASN A 66 7.31 0.67 -4.80
N ALA A 67 6.17 0.77 -5.47
CA ALA A 67 5.10 -0.23 -5.35
C ALA A 67 5.51 -1.61 -5.89
N ARG A 68 6.36 -1.64 -6.94
CA ARG A 68 6.81 -2.90 -7.57
C ARG A 68 7.67 -3.78 -6.65
N SER A 69 8.29 -3.23 -5.62
CA SER A 69 9.03 -4.02 -4.62
C SER A 69 8.19 -5.06 -3.91
N TRP A 70 6.87 -4.89 -3.88
CA TRP A 70 5.96 -5.86 -3.25
C TRP A 70 5.81 -7.15 -4.06
N LEU A 71 6.25 -7.19 -5.32
CA LEU A 71 6.27 -8.43 -6.12
C LEU A 71 7.22 -9.49 -5.55
N SER A 72 8.21 -9.09 -4.73
CA SER A 72 9.20 -9.99 -4.12
C SER A 72 8.92 -10.33 -2.65
N VAL A 73 7.71 -10.03 -2.14
CA VAL A 73 7.33 -10.25 -0.73
C VAL A 73 6.08 -11.12 -0.68
N GLY A 74 6.03 -12.03 0.28
CA GLY A 74 4.91 -12.96 0.45
C GLY A 74 4.69 -13.93 -0.70
N LYS A 75 3.56 -14.63 -0.63
CA LYS A 75 3.18 -15.69 -1.56
C LYS A 75 2.15 -15.20 -2.57
N SER A 76 2.37 -15.47 -3.85
CA SER A 76 1.37 -15.20 -4.88
C SER A 76 0.12 -16.04 -4.65
N VAL A 77 -1.05 -15.43 -4.84
CA VAL A 77 -2.35 -16.10 -4.70
C VAL A 77 -3.24 -15.80 -5.90
N VAL A 78 -4.00 -16.81 -6.34
CA VAL A 78 -4.96 -16.67 -7.45
C VAL A 78 -6.30 -16.12 -6.95
N ASN A 79 -6.70 -16.52 -5.75
CA ASN A 79 -7.94 -16.11 -5.10
C ASN A 79 -7.59 -15.26 -3.86
N PRO A 80 -7.43 -13.94 -4.00
CA PRO A 80 -7.07 -13.06 -2.89
C PRO A 80 -8.18 -12.98 -1.82
N GLU A 81 -7.75 -12.86 -0.57
CA GLU A 81 -8.60 -12.63 0.59
C GLU A 81 -8.51 -11.16 1.06
N VAL A 82 -9.50 -10.71 1.82
CA VAL A 82 -9.51 -9.33 2.36
C VAL A 82 -8.24 -9.08 3.18
N GLY A 83 -7.48 -8.05 2.78
CA GLY A 83 -6.21 -7.70 3.40
C GLY A 83 -4.96 -8.24 2.71
N ASP A 84 -5.09 -9.10 1.68
CA ASP A 84 -3.96 -9.44 0.81
C ASP A 84 -3.47 -8.20 0.06
N ILE A 85 -2.21 -8.19 -0.34
CA ILE A 85 -1.62 -7.09 -1.10
C ILE A 85 -2.01 -7.21 -2.57
N VAL A 86 -2.40 -6.10 -3.18
CA VAL A 86 -2.60 -5.97 -4.63
C VAL A 86 -1.54 -5.05 -5.19
N ILE A 87 -0.81 -5.51 -6.21
CA ILE A 87 0.19 -4.70 -6.90
C ILE A 87 -0.32 -4.38 -8.30
N PHE A 88 -0.32 -3.10 -8.66
CA PHE A 88 -0.73 -2.60 -9.97
C PHE A 88 0.43 -2.00 -10.75
N TRP A 89 0.40 -2.10 -12.07
CA TRP A 89 1.25 -1.29 -12.94
C TRP A 89 0.67 0.12 -13.14
N ARG A 90 1.53 1.08 -13.45
CA ARG A 90 1.17 2.44 -13.89
C ARG A 90 1.93 2.77 -15.17
N GLU A 91 1.30 3.55 -16.05
CA GLU A 91 1.79 3.90 -17.39
C GLU A 91 1.85 2.69 -18.34
N SER A 92 2.68 1.69 -18.05
CA SER A 92 2.71 0.42 -18.78
C SER A 92 3.02 -0.76 -17.86
N PRO A 93 2.69 -2.01 -18.26
CA PRO A 93 3.07 -3.21 -17.52
C PRO A 93 4.58 -3.34 -17.26
N GLU A 94 5.41 -2.87 -18.20
CA GLU A 94 6.88 -2.93 -18.17
C GLU A 94 7.52 -1.79 -17.36
N SER A 95 6.77 -0.71 -17.07
CA SER A 95 7.27 0.43 -16.30
C SER A 95 7.53 0.06 -14.84
N TRP A 96 8.57 0.62 -14.23
CA TRP A 96 8.83 0.49 -12.79
C TRP A 96 7.75 1.15 -11.92
N LYS A 97 6.92 2.03 -12.51
CA LYS A 97 5.85 2.73 -11.80
C LYS A 97 4.71 1.76 -11.49
N GLY A 98 4.07 1.99 -10.35
CA GLY A 98 3.00 1.11 -9.88
C GLY A 98 2.19 1.72 -8.74
N HIS A 99 1.28 0.91 -8.22
CA HIS A 99 0.50 1.19 -7.02
C HIS A 99 0.41 -0.07 -6.17
N VAL A 100 0.33 0.08 -4.86
CA VAL A 100 0.17 -1.03 -3.91
C VAL A 100 -0.89 -0.68 -2.89
N ALA A 101 -1.76 -1.64 -2.58
CA ALA A 101 -2.88 -1.46 -1.65
C ALA A 101 -3.33 -2.82 -1.09
N PHE A 102 -4.28 -2.79 -0.15
CA PHE A 102 -4.88 -3.97 0.47
C PHE A 102 -6.19 -4.34 -0.25
N PHE A 103 -6.34 -5.61 -0.59
CA PHE A 103 -7.51 -6.17 -1.26
C PHE A 103 -8.77 -6.04 -0.39
N ILE A 104 -9.89 -5.65 -1.02
CA ILE A 104 -11.23 -5.65 -0.40
C ILE A 104 -12.15 -6.64 -1.11
N LYS A 105 -12.31 -6.48 -2.43
CA LYS A 105 -13.16 -7.35 -3.24
C LYS A 105 -12.87 -7.20 -4.72
N GLU A 106 -13.42 -8.11 -5.50
CA GLU A 106 -13.41 -8.05 -6.95
C GLU A 106 -14.78 -8.10 -7.60
N THR A 107 -14.81 -7.57 -8.81
CA THR A 107 -15.92 -7.67 -9.76
C THR A 107 -15.33 -8.05 -11.12
N ARG A 108 -16.18 -8.26 -12.13
CA ARG A 108 -15.75 -8.67 -13.47
C ARG A 108 -14.61 -7.82 -14.05
N GLY A 109 -14.65 -6.49 -13.87
CA GLY A 109 -13.69 -5.56 -14.48
C GLY A 109 -12.77 -4.84 -13.51
N TYR A 110 -13.04 -4.91 -12.20
CA TYR A 110 -12.39 -4.05 -11.20
C TYR A 110 -12.01 -4.79 -9.93
N VAL A 111 -10.89 -4.37 -9.35
CA VAL A 111 -10.46 -4.70 -7.99
C VAL A 111 -10.66 -3.48 -7.10
N TYR A 112 -11.34 -3.67 -5.98
CA TYR A 112 -11.52 -2.66 -4.95
C TYR A 112 -10.45 -2.86 -3.89
N VAL A 113 -9.72 -1.79 -3.59
CA VAL A 113 -8.59 -1.83 -2.65
C VAL A 113 -8.61 -0.66 -1.69
N LEU A 114 -8.19 -0.93 -0.45
CA LEU A 114 -7.89 0.08 0.56
C LEU A 114 -6.40 0.41 0.50
N GLY A 115 -6.05 1.65 0.18
CA GLY A 115 -4.67 2.05 0.00
C GLY A 115 -4.45 3.51 0.34
N GLY A 116 -3.19 3.84 0.61
CA GLY A 116 -2.70 5.20 0.74
C GLY A 116 -2.45 5.85 -0.61
N ASN A 117 -2.38 7.17 -0.64
CA ASN A 117 -2.18 7.99 -1.82
C ASN A 117 -3.19 7.78 -2.97
N GLN A 118 -4.44 7.47 -2.63
CA GLN A 118 -5.50 7.26 -3.61
C GLN A 118 -6.30 8.54 -3.79
N GLY A 119 -5.74 9.48 -4.57
CA GLY A 119 -6.19 10.86 -4.59
C GLY A 119 -5.79 11.56 -3.29
N ASN A 120 -4.50 11.43 -2.95
CA ASN A 120 -3.84 12.08 -1.81
C ASN A 120 -4.48 11.74 -0.45
N LYS A 121 -5.07 10.55 -0.34
CA LYS A 121 -5.70 10.05 0.89
C LYS A 121 -5.65 8.53 1.02
N VAL A 122 -5.89 8.05 2.23
CA VAL A 122 -6.24 6.67 2.53
C VAL A 122 -7.75 6.50 2.30
N CYS A 123 -8.13 5.68 1.33
CA CYS A 123 -9.53 5.37 1.08
C CYS A 123 -9.68 4.02 0.37
N ILE A 124 -10.91 3.61 0.10
CA ILE A 124 -11.19 2.50 -0.82
C ILE A 124 -11.35 3.07 -2.24
N LYS A 125 -10.74 2.45 -3.24
CA LYS A 125 -10.87 2.85 -4.65
C LYS A 125 -10.86 1.61 -5.55
N ALA A 126 -11.59 1.69 -6.66
CA ALA A 126 -11.59 0.68 -7.71
C ALA A 126 -10.48 0.95 -8.73
N TYR A 127 -9.78 -0.11 -9.14
CA TYR A 127 -8.80 -0.09 -10.22
C TYR A 127 -9.15 -1.16 -11.26
N PRO A 128 -8.92 -0.92 -12.57
CA PRO A 128 -9.12 -1.93 -13.60
C PRO A 128 -8.33 -3.20 -13.32
N LYS A 129 -8.97 -4.36 -13.44
CA LYS A 129 -8.34 -5.65 -13.14
C LYS A 129 -7.16 -5.98 -14.07
N ASN A 130 -7.19 -5.49 -15.31
CA ASN A 130 -6.07 -5.62 -16.25
C ASN A 130 -4.80 -4.85 -15.82
N ARG A 131 -4.89 -4.01 -14.78
CA ARG A 131 -3.74 -3.31 -14.20
C ARG A 131 -3.04 -4.10 -13.11
N VAL A 132 -3.62 -5.19 -12.65
CA VAL A 132 -3.03 -6.02 -11.60
C VAL A 132 -1.86 -6.79 -12.17
N LEU A 133 -0.79 -6.84 -11.40
CA LEU A 133 0.40 -7.64 -11.67
C LEU A 133 0.40 -8.91 -10.86
N ASP A 134 0.02 -8.81 -9.59
CA ASP A 134 -0.03 -9.95 -8.67
C ASP A 134 -0.89 -9.62 -7.44
N TYR A 135 -1.34 -10.67 -6.76
CA TYR A 135 -1.88 -10.62 -5.42
C TYR A 135 -0.96 -11.38 -4.49
N LYS A 136 -0.58 -10.77 -3.36
CA LYS A 136 0.36 -11.37 -2.41
C LYS A 136 -0.28 -11.53 -1.04
N LYS A 137 -0.25 -12.76 -0.52
CA LYS A 137 -0.55 -13.05 0.88
C LYS A 137 0.74 -12.91 1.69
N LEU A 138 0.73 -11.98 2.65
CA LEU A 138 1.88 -11.75 3.53
C LEU A 138 1.90 -12.76 4.67
N GLU A 139 3.09 -13.18 5.05
CA GLU A 139 3.34 -14.03 6.20
C GLU A 139 3.56 -13.21 7.46
N LYS A 140 3.02 -13.70 8.57
CA LYS A 140 3.21 -13.09 9.87
C LYS A 140 4.59 -13.50 10.39
N LEU A 141 5.40 -12.51 10.76
CA LEU A 141 6.69 -12.76 11.39
C LEU A 141 6.43 -13.20 12.83
N TRP A 142 6.96 -14.37 13.19
CA TRP A 142 6.87 -14.84 14.56
C TRP A 142 7.84 -14.01 15.40
N LYS A 143 7.35 -13.44 16.50
CA LYS A 143 8.25 -12.93 17.53
C LYS A 143 8.75 -14.15 18.28
N ASN A 144 10.04 -14.47 18.13
CA ASN A 144 10.74 -15.26 19.14
C ASN A 144 10.67 -14.54 20.49
#